data_AF-A0A7C6R923-F1
#
_entry.id   AF-A0A7C6R923-F1
#
_cell.length_a   1.000
_cell.length_b   1.000
_cell.length_c   1.000
_cell.angle_alpha   90.00
_cell.angle_beta   90.00
_cell.angle_gamma   90.00
#
_symmetry.space_group_name_H-M   'P 1'
#
loop_
_entity.id
_entity.type
_entity.pdbx_description
1 polymer ?
#
loop_
_entity_poly.entity_id
_entity_poly.type
_entity_poly.pdbx_seq_one_letter_code
_entity_poly.pdbx_strand_id
1 'polypeptide(L)'
;MATKATTKADGLTEFSAQELPKEELLEWYRRMSSIRAFENRLHLENQSGDIPGFIHLYAGEEAIAVGVCALLNRTDYIVSTHRGHGHCLAKGCNVRGMMLEIFGKQEGVCHGKGGSMHIADLSVGMLGANGIVGGGPNLGIGAALTAKYLKNQGVSVSFTGDGGSNQGMVFEAINMAKVLN
;
A
#
# COMPACT_ATOMS: atom_id res chain seq x y z
N MET A 1 5.63 -7.10 -16.75
CA MET A 1 6.78 -7.98 -17.04
C MET A 1 6.67 -9.21 -16.17
N ALA A 2 6.62 -10.41 -16.76
CA ALA A 2 6.55 -11.66 -16.01
C ALA A 2 7.98 -12.16 -15.72
N THR A 3 8.36 -12.22 -14.45
CA THR A 3 9.57 -12.91 -13.99
C THR A 3 9.41 -14.41 -14.25
N LYS A 4 10.22 -14.97 -15.16
CA LYS A 4 10.29 -16.43 -15.35
C LYS A 4 11.20 -17.01 -14.27
N ALA A 5 10.60 -17.63 -13.26
CA ALA A 5 11.33 -18.55 -12.39
C ALA A 5 11.77 -19.76 -13.23
N THR A 6 13.07 -20.05 -13.25
CA THR A 6 13.60 -21.30 -13.80
C THR A 6 14.23 -22.09 -12.67
N THR A 7 13.71 -23.29 -12.43
CA THR A 7 14.20 -24.18 -11.37
C THR A 7 15.37 -24.99 -11.93
N LYS A 8 16.55 -24.92 -11.30
CA LYS A 8 17.66 -25.86 -11.54
C LYS A 8 17.49 -27.13 -10.68
N ALA A 9 18.27 -28.16 -11.02
CA ALA A 9 18.19 -29.51 -10.45
C ALA A 9 18.58 -29.63 -8.96
N ASP A 10 19.04 -28.55 -8.32
CA ASP A 10 19.49 -28.46 -6.93
C ASP A 10 18.41 -27.91 -5.96
N GLY A 11 17.21 -27.59 -6.46
CA GLY A 11 16.07 -27.18 -5.64
C GLY A 11 16.16 -25.78 -5.04
N LEU A 12 17.21 -25.02 -5.37
CA LEU A 12 17.37 -23.61 -4.98
C LEU A 12 16.88 -22.72 -6.12
N THR A 13 15.84 -21.92 -5.86
CA THR A 13 15.34 -20.92 -6.80
C THR A 13 16.37 -19.80 -6.91
N GLU A 14 17.15 -19.80 -8.00
CA GLU A 14 18.04 -18.69 -8.33
C GLU A 14 17.16 -17.50 -8.78
N PHE A 15 16.95 -16.53 -7.88
CA PHE A 15 16.32 -15.27 -8.25
C PHE A 15 17.31 -14.46 -9.09
N SER A 16 17.28 -14.67 -10.40
CA SER A 16 17.90 -13.73 -11.34
C SER A 16 17.08 -12.45 -11.31
N ALA A 17 17.49 -11.47 -10.50
CA ALA A 17 16.97 -10.11 -10.59
C ALA A 17 17.27 -9.61 -12.01
N GLN A 18 16.24 -9.55 -12.84
CA GLN A 18 16.37 -8.91 -14.15
C GLN A 18 16.76 -7.45 -13.86
N GLU A 19 17.93 -7.03 -14.36
CA GLU A 19 18.40 -5.66 -14.12
C GLU A 19 17.37 -4.68 -14.68
N LEU A 20 16.74 -3.91 -13.79
CA LEU A 20 15.80 -2.88 -14.18
C LEU A 20 16.56 -1.79 -14.97
N PRO A 21 15.96 -1.23 -16.03
CA PRO A 21 16.53 -0.08 -16.71
C PRO A 21 16.85 1.05 -15.72
N LYS A 22 17.93 1.78 -15.97
CA LYS A 22 18.38 2.88 -15.12
C LYS A 22 17.27 3.90 -14.86
N GLU A 23 16.47 4.20 -15.87
CA GLU A 23 15.36 5.13 -15.81
C GLU A 23 14.29 4.68 -14.81
N GLU A 24 14.02 3.38 -14.77
CA GLU A 24 13.05 2.77 -13.85
C GLU A 24 13.59 2.76 -12.42
N LEU A 25 14.87 2.43 -12.23
CA LEU A 25 15.56 2.52 -10.93
C LEU A 25 15.56 3.95 -10.38
N LEU A 26 15.84 4.95 -11.22
CA LEU A 26 15.79 6.35 -10.84
C LEU A 26 14.38 6.77 -10.44
N GLU A 27 13.35 6.28 -11.14
CA GLU A 27 11.97 6.58 -10.79
C GLU A 27 11.56 5.95 -9.45
N TRP A 28 11.93 4.70 -9.21
CA TRP A 28 11.67 4.05 -7.93
C TRP A 28 12.39 4.75 -6.79
N TYR A 29 13.65 5.17 -7.01
CA TYR A 29 14.40 5.97 -6.05
C TYR A 29 13.74 7.32 -5.76
N ARG A 30 13.24 8.04 -6.78
CA ARG A 30 12.51 9.30 -6.59
C ARG A 30 11.24 9.09 -5.78
N ARG A 31 10.50 8.02 -6.03
CA ARG A 31 9.28 7.69 -5.26
C ARG A 31 9.60 7.38 -3.80
N MET A 32 10.61 6.56 -3.53
CA MET A 32 11.06 6.28 -2.15
C MET A 32 11.51 7.57 -1.44
N SER A 33 12.30 8.41 -2.13
CA SER A 33 12.77 9.69 -1.59
C SER A 33 11.62 10.65 -1.31
N SER A 34 10.59 10.67 -2.17
CA SER A 34 9.39 11.50 -1.99
C SER A 34 8.57 11.04 -0.78
N ILE A 35 8.43 9.73 -0.58
CA ILE A 35 7.79 9.17 0.63
C ILE A 35 8.59 9.59 1.87
N ARG A 36 9.91 9.40 1.88
CA ARG A 36 10.74 9.82 3.02
C ARG A 36 10.64 11.32 3.31
N ALA A 37 10.62 12.16 2.27
CA ALA A 37 10.49 13.60 2.43
C ALA A 37 9.12 13.99 3.02
N PHE A 38 8.04 13.36 2.55
CA PHE A 38 6.70 13.53 3.11
C PHE A 38 6.66 13.15 4.59
N GLU A 39 7.19 11.97 4.92
CA GLU A 39 7.22 11.44 6.29
C GLU A 39 8.03 12.33 7.24
N ASN A 40 9.21 12.80 6.80
CA ASN A 40 10.03 13.72 7.58
C ASN A 40 9.32 15.06 7.80
N ARG A 41 8.64 15.59 6.78
CA ARG A 41 7.86 16.83 6.94
C ARG A 41 6.72 16.62 7.92
N LEU A 42 5.98 15.52 7.77
CA LEU A 42 4.85 15.18 8.63
C LEU A 42 5.28 15.00 10.09
N HIS A 43 6.45 14.41 10.33
CA HIS A 43 7.03 14.31 11.67
C HIS A 43 7.21 15.67 12.34
N LEU A 44 7.73 16.67 11.60
CA LEU A 44 7.89 18.03 12.10
C LEU A 44 6.54 18.70 12.36
N GLU A 45 5.60 18.58 11.43
CA GLU A 45 4.27 19.18 11.58
C GLU A 45 3.51 18.60 12.78
N ASN A 46 3.67 17.30 13.06
CA ASN A 46 3.02 16.68 14.22
C ASN A 46 3.52 17.24 15.55
N GLN A 47 4.73 17.79 15.61
CA GLN A 47 5.25 18.45 16.82
C GLN A 47 4.56 19.79 17.10
N SER A 48 3.92 20.42 16.11
CA SER A 48 3.17 21.67 16.30
C SER A 48 1.90 21.48 17.13
N GLY A 49 1.33 20.26 17.13
CA GLY A 49 0.03 19.96 17.74
C GLY A 49 -1.18 20.24 16.85
N ASP A 50 -1.00 20.75 15.63
CA ASP A 50 -2.09 21.08 14.70
C ASP A 50 -2.72 19.86 14.01
N ILE A 51 -2.07 18.69 14.09
CA ILE A 51 -2.56 17.44 13.49
C ILE A 51 -3.47 16.71 14.50
N PRO A 52 -4.74 16.44 14.16
CA PRO A 52 -5.62 15.69 15.04
C PRO A 52 -5.18 14.23 15.18
N GLY A 53 -5.06 13.77 16.43
CA GLY A 53 -4.80 12.37 16.74
C GLY A 53 -3.32 11.99 16.59
N PHE A 54 -3.09 10.76 16.12
CA PHE A 54 -1.74 10.18 16.01
C PHE A 54 -1.36 9.91 14.57
N ILE A 55 -0.10 10.18 14.24
CA ILE A 55 0.52 9.76 12.99
C ILE A 55 1.32 8.47 13.20
N HIS A 56 1.31 7.61 12.19
CA HIS A 56 2.11 6.39 12.18
C HIS A 56 3.02 6.42 10.97
N LEU A 57 4.29 6.77 11.21
CA LEU A 57 5.25 6.97 10.15
C LEU A 57 5.60 5.65 9.45
N TYR A 58 5.85 5.71 8.15
CA TYR A 58 6.30 4.63 7.26
C TYR A 58 7.81 4.70 6.95
N ALA A 59 8.54 5.54 7.67
CA ALA A 59 9.97 5.74 7.50
C ALA A 59 10.74 4.42 7.69
N GLY A 60 11.42 3.96 6.64
CA GLY A 60 12.25 2.75 6.63
C GLY A 60 11.66 1.61 5.81
N GLU A 61 10.40 1.75 5.38
CA GLU A 61 9.66 0.71 4.66
C GLU A 61 9.40 1.10 3.19
N GLU A 62 9.97 2.20 2.71
CA GLU A 62 9.62 2.82 1.42
C GLU A 62 9.78 1.89 0.22
N ALA A 63 10.82 1.05 0.26
CA ALA A 63 11.10 0.08 -0.80
C ALA A 63 9.98 -0.97 -0.94
N ILE A 64 9.31 -1.34 0.16
CA ILE A 64 8.20 -2.30 0.15
C ILE A 64 7.02 -1.71 -0.62
N ALA A 65 6.59 -0.50 -0.25
CA ALA A 65 5.49 0.18 -0.92
C ALA A 65 5.80 0.43 -2.40
N VAL A 66 6.97 0.98 -2.72
CA VAL A 66 7.33 1.34 -4.10
C VAL A 66 7.52 0.10 -4.96
N GLY A 67 8.24 -0.91 -4.48
CA GLY A 67 8.51 -2.13 -5.26
C GLY A 67 7.23 -2.87 -5.62
N VAL A 68 6.29 -2.99 -4.68
CA VAL A 68 4.99 -3.62 -4.95
C VAL A 68 4.13 -2.72 -5.85
N CYS A 69 3.94 -1.45 -5.52
CA CYS A 69 3.02 -0.58 -6.24
C CYS A 69 3.52 -0.19 -7.65
N ALA A 70 4.82 -0.28 -7.93
CA ALA A 70 5.36 -0.07 -9.28
C ALA A 70 4.91 -1.15 -10.27
N LEU A 71 4.50 -2.32 -9.79
CA LEU A 71 4.01 -3.43 -10.62
C LEU A 71 2.48 -3.40 -10.79
N LEU A 72 1.80 -2.45 -10.16
CA LEU A 72 0.34 -2.35 -10.16
C LEU A 72 -0.15 -1.23 -11.08
N ASN A 73 -1.30 -1.46 -11.70
CA ASN A 73 -2.04 -0.48 -12.48
C ASN A 73 -3.10 0.22 -11.62
N ARG A 74 -3.74 1.25 -12.16
CA ARG A 74 -4.84 1.96 -11.47
C ARG A 74 -6.08 1.09 -11.20
N THR A 75 -6.26 0.03 -11.99
CA THR A 75 -7.36 -0.94 -11.82
C THR A 75 -7.11 -1.94 -10.71
N ASP A 76 -5.87 -2.04 -10.23
CA ASP A 76 -5.50 -2.93 -9.15
C ASP A 76 -5.73 -2.25 -7.81
N TYR A 77 -6.23 -3.00 -6.84
CA TYR A 77 -6.50 -2.49 -5.52
C TYR A 77 -5.37 -2.81 -4.55
N ILE A 78 -5.14 -1.88 -3.63
CA ILE A 78 -4.35 -2.16 -2.43
C ILE A 78 -5.16 -1.89 -1.18
N VAL A 79 -4.91 -2.69 -0.14
CA VAL A 79 -5.34 -2.44 1.22
C VAL A 79 -4.12 -2.28 2.09
N SER A 80 -4.11 -1.24 2.92
CA SER A 80 -2.95 -0.87 3.73
C SER A 80 -3.18 -1.13 5.22
N THR A 81 -2.10 -1.01 5.98
CA THR A 81 -2.07 -1.02 7.45
C THR A 81 -2.24 0.41 8.01
N HIS A 82 -2.08 0.55 9.33
CA HIS A 82 -2.06 1.83 10.05
C HIS A 82 -0.85 2.71 9.67
N ARG A 83 0.25 2.10 9.20
CA ARG A 83 1.40 2.81 8.61
C ARG A 83 1.18 3.03 7.10
N GLY A 84 0.10 3.73 6.76
CA GLY A 84 -0.42 3.70 5.40
C GLY A 84 0.15 4.72 4.42
N HIS A 85 0.88 5.74 4.89
CA HIS A 85 1.26 6.87 4.05
C HIS A 85 2.13 6.46 2.86
N GLY A 86 3.12 5.60 3.07
CA GLY A 86 3.98 5.11 1.99
C GLY A 86 3.21 4.31 0.95
N HIS A 87 2.28 3.44 1.38
CA HIS A 87 1.41 2.71 0.45
C HIS A 87 0.52 3.65 -0.35
N CYS A 88 -0.09 4.66 0.28
CA CYS A 88 -0.91 5.67 -0.39
C CYS A 88 -0.12 6.42 -1.46
N LEU A 89 1.03 6.97 -1.09
CA LEU A 89 1.90 7.73 -1.99
C LEU A 89 2.46 6.85 -3.11
N ALA A 90 2.88 5.62 -2.79
CA ALA A 90 3.32 4.67 -3.79
C ALA A 90 2.18 4.30 -4.74
N LYS A 91 0.95 4.14 -4.28
CA LYS A 91 -0.20 3.86 -5.17
C LYS A 91 -0.60 5.04 -6.04
N GLY A 92 -0.19 6.26 -5.66
CA GLY A 92 -0.38 7.47 -6.44
C GLY A 92 -1.40 8.45 -5.85
N CYS A 93 -1.74 8.31 -4.55
CA CYS A 93 -2.55 9.31 -3.86
C CYS A 93 -1.89 10.70 -3.97
N ASN A 94 -2.73 11.73 -4.10
CA ASN A 94 -2.24 13.09 -4.24
C ASN A 94 -1.57 13.57 -2.93
N VAL A 95 -0.29 13.97 -3.01
CA VAL A 95 0.51 14.44 -1.85
C VAL A 95 -0.19 15.58 -1.09
N ARG A 96 -0.69 16.60 -1.82
CA ARG A 96 -1.36 17.75 -1.21
C ARG A 96 -2.68 17.32 -0.56
N GLY A 97 -3.47 16.52 -1.26
CA GLY A 97 -4.72 15.96 -0.75
C GLY A 97 -4.51 15.11 0.51
N MET A 98 -3.42 14.34 0.57
CA MET A 98 -3.05 13.58 1.77
C MET A 98 -2.69 14.49 2.94
N MET A 99 -1.88 15.54 2.74
CA MET A 99 -1.61 16.47 3.85
C MET A 99 -2.87 17.18 4.32
N LEU A 100 -3.72 17.65 3.39
CA LEU A 100 -5.01 18.25 3.75
C LEU A 100 -5.88 17.30 4.56
N GLU A 101 -5.92 16.02 4.18
CA GLU A 101 -6.63 14.98 4.91
C GLU A 101 -6.09 14.80 6.33
N ILE A 102 -4.77 14.74 6.48
CA ILE A 102 -4.12 14.59 7.79
C ILE A 102 -4.39 15.80 8.69
N PHE A 103 -4.45 17.01 8.12
CA PHE A 103 -4.84 18.23 8.83
C PHE A 103 -6.36 18.40 9.02
N GLY A 104 -7.17 17.40 8.67
CA GLY A 104 -8.63 17.44 8.84
C GLY A 104 -9.33 18.49 7.98
N LYS A 105 -8.78 18.84 6.81
CA LYS A 105 -9.34 19.84 5.90
C LYS A 105 -10.35 19.21 4.94
N GLN A 106 -11.37 19.98 4.55
CA GLN A 106 -12.46 19.52 3.66
C GLN A 106 -11.97 19.12 2.27
N GLU A 107 -10.87 19.71 1.81
CA GLU A 107 -10.21 19.43 0.55
C GLU A 107 -9.26 18.22 0.62
N GLY A 108 -9.21 17.53 1.76
CA GLY A 108 -8.54 16.24 1.90
C GLY A 108 -9.17 15.17 1.03
N VAL A 109 -8.40 14.11 0.71
CA VAL A 109 -8.85 13.02 -0.16
C VAL A 109 -10.09 12.28 0.34
N CYS A 110 -10.38 12.35 1.64
CA CYS A 110 -11.58 11.80 2.28
C CYS A 110 -12.41 12.89 2.98
N HIS A 111 -12.25 14.15 2.57
CA HIS A 111 -12.91 15.32 3.14
C HIS A 111 -12.58 15.59 4.62
N GLY A 112 -11.37 15.26 5.05
CA GLY A 112 -10.87 15.52 6.40
C GLY A 112 -11.42 14.59 7.47
N LYS A 113 -12.05 13.48 7.08
CA LYS A 113 -12.72 12.52 7.98
C LYS A 113 -11.88 11.29 8.29
N GLY A 114 -10.95 10.93 7.41
CA GLY A 114 -10.09 9.76 7.57
C GLY A 114 -8.84 10.05 8.39
N GLY A 115 -8.31 11.27 8.31
CA GLY A 115 -7.08 11.65 8.98
C GLY A 115 -5.89 10.77 8.54
N SER A 116 -4.86 10.66 9.40
CA SER A 116 -3.63 9.92 9.07
C SER A 116 -3.84 8.41 8.88
N MET A 117 -4.66 7.76 9.70
CA MET A 117 -4.79 6.30 9.72
C MET A 117 -5.83 5.73 8.75
N HIS A 118 -6.68 6.55 8.13
CA HIS A 118 -7.79 6.09 7.27
C HIS A 118 -7.82 6.77 5.89
N ILE A 119 -6.66 7.17 5.37
CA ILE A 119 -6.54 7.70 4.00
C ILE A 119 -7.00 6.63 2.99
N ALA A 120 -7.97 6.97 2.16
CA ALA A 120 -8.48 6.16 1.06
C ALA A 120 -8.64 7.00 -0.21
N ASP A 121 -8.32 6.43 -1.36
CA ASP A 121 -8.49 7.07 -2.67
C ASP A 121 -8.77 5.99 -3.72
N LEU A 122 -10.07 5.78 -3.98
CA LEU A 122 -10.53 4.76 -4.93
C LEU A 122 -10.10 5.07 -6.37
N SER A 123 -9.81 6.33 -6.71
CA SER A 123 -9.41 6.73 -8.07
C SER A 123 -8.04 6.20 -8.48
N VAL A 124 -7.21 5.84 -7.49
CA VAL A 124 -5.90 5.21 -7.69
C VAL A 124 -5.89 3.75 -7.24
N GLY A 125 -7.00 3.21 -6.74
CA GLY A 125 -7.09 1.85 -6.21
C GLY A 125 -6.59 1.71 -4.77
N MET A 126 -6.54 2.78 -3.98
CA MET A 126 -6.20 2.74 -2.55
C MET A 126 -7.48 2.57 -1.72
N LEU A 127 -7.78 1.35 -1.27
CA LEU A 127 -9.04 1.05 -0.56
C LEU A 127 -9.09 1.61 0.86
N GLY A 128 -7.95 1.93 1.44
CA GLY A 128 -7.87 2.55 2.76
C GLY A 128 -6.69 2.05 3.58
N ALA A 129 -6.09 2.98 4.32
CA ALA A 129 -5.29 2.65 5.50
C ALA A 129 -6.21 2.21 6.65
N ASN A 130 -5.73 1.28 7.49
CA ASN A 130 -6.57 0.69 8.52
C ASN A 130 -5.84 0.61 9.87
N GLY A 131 -6.43 1.25 10.89
CA GLY A 131 -5.99 1.16 12.29
C GLY A 131 -6.17 -0.23 12.91
N ILE A 132 -7.06 -1.06 12.37
CA ILE A 132 -7.30 -2.42 12.84
C ILE A 132 -6.18 -3.34 12.36
N VAL A 133 -5.39 -3.83 13.31
CA VAL A 133 -4.32 -4.79 13.07
C VAL A 133 -4.90 -6.05 12.40
N GLY A 134 -4.34 -6.42 11.24
CA GLY A 134 -4.82 -7.57 10.46
C GLY A 134 -6.20 -7.39 9.79
N GLY A 135 -6.79 -6.19 9.81
CA GLY A 135 -8.12 -5.93 9.23
C GLY A 135 -8.17 -5.75 7.71
N GLY A 136 -7.00 -5.61 7.06
CA GLY A 136 -6.91 -5.36 5.62
C GLY A 136 -7.17 -6.56 4.70
N PRO A 137 -6.64 -7.78 4.99
CA PRO A 137 -6.70 -8.90 4.06
C PRO A 137 -8.09 -9.29 3.58
N ASN A 138 -9.10 -9.31 4.45
CA ASN A 138 -10.47 -9.65 4.07
C ASN A 138 -11.08 -8.62 3.10
N LEU A 139 -10.78 -7.33 3.25
CA LEU A 139 -11.17 -6.30 2.28
C LEU A 139 -10.49 -6.55 0.93
N GLY A 140 -9.24 -6.99 0.96
CA GLY A 140 -8.47 -7.39 -0.21
C GLY A 140 -9.12 -8.56 -0.97
N ILE A 141 -9.66 -9.56 -0.26
CA ILE A 141 -10.41 -10.68 -0.85
C ILE A 141 -11.65 -10.18 -1.60
N GLY A 142 -12.42 -9.27 -0.99
CA GLY A 142 -13.60 -8.68 -1.65
C GLY A 142 -13.27 -7.96 -2.97
N ALA A 143 -12.16 -7.21 -2.98
CA ALA A 143 -11.68 -6.53 -4.18
C ALA A 143 -11.19 -7.50 -5.26
N ALA A 144 -10.46 -8.56 -4.88
CA ALA A 144 -10.06 -9.62 -5.81
C ALA A 144 -11.28 -10.37 -6.39
N LEU A 145 -12.28 -10.66 -5.56
CA LEU A 145 -13.51 -11.31 -5.99
C LEU A 145 -14.28 -10.44 -6.98
N THR A 146 -14.29 -9.12 -6.78
CA THR A 146 -14.89 -8.16 -7.71
C THR A 146 -14.19 -8.21 -9.07
N ALA A 147 -12.86 -8.23 -9.08
CA ALA A 147 -12.09 -8.36 -10.33
C ALA A 147 -12.39 -9.66 -11.08
N LYS A 148 -12.51 -10.79 -10.35
CA LYS A 148 -12.92 -12.09 -10.89
C LYS A 148 -14.34 -12.06 -11.46
N TYR A 149 -15.29 -11.51 -10.72
CA TYR A 149 -16.70 -11.43 -11.11
C TYR A 149 -16.90 -10.55 -12.36
N LEU A 150 -16.24 -9.38 -12.40
CA LEU A 150 -16.30 -8.43 -13.52
C LEU A 150 -15.38 -8.80 -14.68
N LYS A 151 -14.55 -9.84 -14.54
CA LYS A 151 -13.59 -10.31 -15.57
C LYS A 151 -12.66 -9.21 -16.08
N ASN A 152 -12.21 -8.31 -15.19
CA ASN A 152 -11.41 -7.14 -15.57
C ASN A 152 -9.90 -7.31 -15.38
N GLN A 153 -9.44 -8.52 -15.03
CA GLN A 153 -8.04 -8.89 -14.82
C GLN A 153 -7.31 -8.10 -13.72
N GLY A 154 -8.02 -7.30 -12.92
CA GLY A 154 -7.43 -6.58 -11.80
C GLY A 154 -6.96 -7.51 -10.70
N VAL A 155 -5.92 -7.11 -9.98
CA VAL A 155 -5.43 -7.80 -8.78
C VAL A 155 -5.69 -6.98 -7.53
N SER A 156 -5.63 -7.65 -6.38
CA SER A 156 -5.73 -7.01 -5.06
C SER A 156 -4.52 -7.41 -4.22
N VAL A 157 -3.86 -6.43 -3.61
CA VAL A 157 -2.72 -6.65 -2.72
C VAL A 157 -3.04 -6.11 -1.34
N SER A 158 -2.90 -6.97 -0.32
CA SER A 158 -3.04 -6.55 1.07
C SER A 158 -1.67 -6.49 1.74
N PHE A 159 -1.30 -5.33 2.26
CA PHE A 159 -0.12 -5.19 3.11
C PHE A 159 -0.47 -5.58 4.54
N THR A 160 0.42 -6.30 5.22
CA THR A 160 0.24 -6.71 6.62
C THR A 160 1.61 -6.84 7.28
N GLY A 161 1.75 -6.28 8.47
CA GLY A 161 2.97 -6.44 9.27
C GLY A 161 3.02 -7.82 9.94
N ASP A 162 4.19 -8.19 10.44
CA ASP A 162 4.43 -9.42 11.20
C ASP A 162 3.43 -9.60 12.36
N GLY A 163 3.22 -8.57 13.19
CA GLY A 163 2.24 -8.64 14.28
C GLY A 163 0.79 -8.74 13.77
N GLY A 164 0.49 -8.17 12.61
CA GLY A 164 -0.80 -8.28 11.96
C GLY A 164 -1.07 -9.66 11.38
N SER A 165 -0.02 -10.36 10.92
CA SER A 165 -0.14 -11.69 10.32
C SER A 165 -0.67 -12.74 11.30
N ASN A 166 -0.52 -12.51 12.59
CA ASN A 166 -0.99 -13.40 13.65
C ASN A 166 -2.48 -13.20 14.01
N GLN A 167 -3.20 -12.33 13.30
CA GLN A 167 -4.64 -12.13 13.52
C GLN A 167 -5.47 -13.16 12.74
N GLY A 168 -6.56 -13.63 13.35
CA GLY A 168 -7.44 -14.64 12.75
C GLY A 168 -7.97 -14.25 11.37
N MET A 169 -8.32 -12.97 11.18
CA MET A 169 -8.78 -12.43 9.89
C MET A 169 -7.78 -12.64 8.74
N VAL A 170 -6.47 -12.70 9.03
CA VAL A 170 -5.46 -12.94 8.00
C VAL A 170 -5.50 -14.40 7.53
N PHE A 171 -5.62 -15.34 8.47
CA PHE A 171 -5.74 -16.77 8.14
C PHE A 171 -7.05 -17.06 7.39
N GLU A 172 -8.15 -16.44 7.82
CA GLU A 172 -9.42 -16.49 7.10
C GLU A 172 -9.27 -15.99 5.66
N ALA A 173 -8.62 -14.83 5.46
CA ALA A 173 -8.37 -14.28 4.13
C ALA A 173 -7.54 -15.23 3.25
N ILE A 174 -6.48 -15.83 3.78
CA ILE A 174 -5.64 -16.79 3.05
C ILE A 174 -6.46 -18.02 2.63
N ASN A 175 -7.28 -18.56 3.54
CA ASN A 175 -8.15 -19.69 3.21
C ASN A 175 -9.17 -19.31 2.12
N MET A 176 -9.80 -18.15 2.27
CA MET A 176 -10.75 -17.63 1.27
C MET A 176 -10.09 -17.39 -0.08
N ALA A 177 -8.87 -16.85 -0.12
CA ALA A 177 -8.09 -16.68 -1.35
C ALA A 177 -7.86 -18.02 -2.06
N LYS A 178 -7.67 -19.12 -1.32
CA LYS A 178 -7.49 -20.44 -1.91
C LYS A 178 -8.81 -21.04 -2.42
N VAL A 179 -9.88 -20.93 -1.64
CA VAL A 179 -11.17 -21.56 -1.95
C VAL A 179 -11.91 -20.83 -3.07
N LEU A 180 -11.75 -19.50 -3.17
CA LEU A 180 -12.44 -18.68 -4.15
C LEU A 180 -11.71 -18.53 -5.49
N ASN A 181 -10.50 -19.08 -5.64
CA ASN A 181 -9.72 -19.01 -6.87
C ASN A 181 -10.06 -20.18 -7.80
#